data_AF-A0A314XWB5-F1
#
_entry.id   AF-A0A314XWB5-F1
#
_cell.length_a   1.000
_cell.length_b   1.000
_cell.length_c   1.000
_cell.angle_alpha   90.00
_cell.angle_beta   90.00
_cell.angle_gamma   90.00
#
_symmetry.space_group_name_H-M   'P 1'
#
loop_
_entity.id
_entity.type
_entity.pdbx_description
1 polymer ?
#
loop_
_entity_poly.entity_id
_entity_poly.type
_entity_poly.pdbx_seq_one_letter_code
_entity_poly.pdbx_strand_id
1 'polypeptide(L)'
;MVAEAWETLRRSLVFFRGQPVGTIAATDTSEEKLNYDQVFVRDFVPSGLAFLMNGEPEIVKNFILKTLRLQSWRKKIDRFHLGEGVMPASFKVLHDPVRNSETLIADFGESAIGRVAPVDSGFWGSYCFEHTQNPLETLH
;
A
#
# COMPACT_ATOMS: atom_id res chain seq x y z
N MET A 1 14.04 6.09 -21.96
CA MET A 1 14.23 6.60 -20.58
C MET A 1 12.90 6.83 -19.86
N VAL A 2 12.09 7.88 -20.12
CA VAL A 2 10.83 8.09 -19.35
C VAL A 2 9.78 7.00 -19.62
N ALA A 3 9.57 6.62 -20.89
CA ALA A 3 8.62 5.56 -21.24
C ALA A 3 8.99 4.20 -20.63
N GLU A 4 10.28 3.88 -20.58
CA GLU A 4 10.82 2.64 -20.00
C GLU A 4 10.66 2.59 -18.47
N ALA A 5 10.87 3.73 -17.79
CA ALA A 5 10.58 3.85 -16.37
C ALA A 5 9.07 3.68 -16.09
N TRP A 6 8.22 4.23 -16.96
CA TRP A 6 6.77 4.07 -16.85
C TRP A 6 6.31 2.63 -17.07
N GLU A 7 6.90 1.92 -18.04
CA GLU A 7 6.66 0.49 -18.24
C GLU A 7 7.07 -0.33 -17.01
N THR A 8 8.22 0.00 -16.42
CA THR A 8 8.71 -0.68 -15.20
C THR A 8 7.77 -0.43 -14.02
N LEU A 9 7.27 0.80 -13.87
CA LEU A 9 6.27 1.15 -12.85
C LEU A 9 4.94 0.41 -13.06
N ARG A 10 4.49 0.26 -14.30
CA ARG A 10 3.27 -0.52 -14.59
C ARG A 10 3.45 -2.02 -14.33
N ARG A 11 4.66 -2.56 -14.54
CA ARG A 11 4.98 -3.95 -14.22
C ARG A 11 5.04 -4.23 -12.72
N SER A 12 5.30 -3.21 -11.89
CA SER A 12 5.32 -3.36 -10.44
C SER A 12 3.93 -3.27 -9.78
N LEU A 13 2.86 -3.08 -10.56
CA LEU A 13 1.49 -2.98 -10.03
C LEU A 13 1.05 -4.24 -9.28
N VAL A 14 0.50 -4.04 -8.09
CA VAL A 14 -0.15 -5.06 -7.28
C VAL A 14 -1.65 -4.95 -7.45
N PHE A 15 -2.30 -6.07 -7.74
CA PHE A 15 -3.74 -6.16 -7.90
C PHE A 15 -4.37 -6.92 -6.74
N PHE A 16 -5.54 -6.43 -6.30
CA PHE A 16 -6.43 -7.13 -5.37
C PHE A 16 -7.85 -7.10 -5.92
N ARG A 17 -8.39 -8.27 -6.23
CA ARG A 17 -9.69 -8.53 -6.84
C ARG A 17 -9.85 -7.77 -8.15
N GLY A 18 -8.80 -7.78 -8.96
CA GLY A 18 -8.73 -7.06 -10.23
C GLY A 18 -8.55 -5.55 -10.11
N GLN A 19 -8.48 -4.98 -8.90
CA GLN A 19 -8.25 -3.55 -8.69
C GLN A 19 -6.76 -3.28 -8.40
N PRO A 20 -6.12 -2.28 -9.02
CA PRO A 20 -4.77 -1.90 -8.66
C PRO A 20 -4.77 -1.28 -7.27
N VAL A 21 -3.94 -1.80 -6.37
CA VAL A 21 -3.90 -1.40 -4.95
C VAL A 21 -2.53 -0.92 -4.48
N GLY A 22 -1.50 -0.95 -5.31
CA GLY A 22 -0.16 -0.52 -4.93
C GLY A 22 0.92 -0.90 -5.94
N THR A 23 2.17 -0.68 -5.57
CA THR A 23 3.36 -1.13 -6.32
C THR A 23 4.29 -1.95 -5.41
N ILE A 24 4.95 -2.97 -5.95
CA ILE A 24 5.96 -3.75 -5.20
C ILE A 24 7.25 -2.94 -5.03
N ALA A 25 7.93 -3.14 -3.90
CA ALA A 25 9.16 -2.42 -3.58
C ALA A 25 10.36 -2.84 -4.45
N ALA A 26 10.43 -4.11 -4.86
CA ALA A 26 11.47 -4.60 -5.78
C ALA A 26 10.92 -5.70 -6.71
N THR A 27 11.30 -5.64 -7.98
CA THR A 27 11.00 -6.66 -9.00
C THR A 27 12.07 -7.75 -9.10
N ASP A 28 13.09 -7.73 -8.24
CA ASP A 28 14.23 -8.64 -8.36
C ASP A 28 13.83 -10.07 -8.02
N THR A 29 14.16 -11.00 -8.92
CA THR A 29 13.79 -12.42 -8.86
C THR A 29 14.94 -13.30 -8.35
N SER A 30 16.07 -12.69 -7.96
CA SER A 30 17.34 -13.39 -7.88
C SER A 30 17.72 -13.98 -6.50
N GLU A 31 17.24 -13.48 -5.35
CA GLU A 31 17.64 -14.05 -4.05
C GLU A 31 16.54 -14.02 -2.96
N GLU A 32 16.73 -14.85 -1.94
CA GLU A 32 15.81 -15.27 -0.88
C GLU A 32 14.72 -14.26 -0.44
N LYS A 33 13.46 -14.71 -0.53
CA LYS A 33 12.21 -14.00 -0.19
C LYS A 33 12.20 -13.43 1.24
N LEU A 34 12.77 -12.25 1.42
CA LEU A 34 12.54 -11.42 2.60
C LEU A 34 11.72 -10.19 2.17
N ASN A 35 10.39 -10.30 2.25
CA ASN A 35 9.41 -9.20 2.20
C ASN A 35 9.36 -8.27 0.95
N TYR A 36 10.07 -8.58 -0.14
CA TYR A 36 10.02 -7.77 -1.37
C TYR A 36 8.71 -7.86 -2.18
N ASP A 37 7.84 -8.80 -1.84
CA ASP A 37 6.51 -8.96 -2.43
C ASP A 37 5.40 -8.20 -1.69
N GLN A 38 5.80 -7.19 -0.90
CA GLN A 38 4.88 -6.33 -0.14
C GLN A 38 4.81 -4.92 -0.74
N VAL A 39 3.64 -4.30 -0.58
CA VAL A 39 3.43 -2.88 -0.85
C VAL A 39 3.74 -2.10 0.42
N PHE A 40 4.83 -1.34 0.42
CA PHE A 40 5.18 -0.46 1.52
C PHE A 40 4.51 0.91 1.35
N VAL A 41 3.97 1.46 2.44
CA VAL A 41 3.26 2.75 2.38
C VAL A 41 4.19 3.85 1.90
N ARG A 42 5.40 3.92 2.44
CA ARG A 42 6.42 4.92 2.08
C ARG A 42 6.90 4.79 0.63
N ASP A 43 7.10 3.58 0.13
CA ASP A 43 7.60 3.32 -1.23
C ASP A 43 6.50 3.60 -2.27
N PHE A 44 5.22 3.46 -1.89
CA PHE A 44 4.11 3.76 -2.77
C PHE A 44 3.89 5.27 -2.97
N VAL A 45 4.29 6.14 -2.04
CA VAL A 45 4.08 7.61 -2.16
C VAL A 45 4.56 8.19 -3.51
N PRO A 46 5.83 8.00 -3.94
CA PRO A 46 6.28 8.52 -5.22
C PRO A 46 5.55 7.88 -6.41
N SER A 47 5.20 6.59 -6.32
CA SER A 47 4.42 5.89 -7.34
C SER A 47 3.01 6.47 -7.47
N GLY A 48 2.33 6.68 -6.34
CA GLY A 48 0.99 7.25 -6.28
C GLY A 48 0.96 8.68 -6.83
N LEU A 49 1.94 9.50 -6.49
CA LEU A 49 2.05 10.85 -7.06
C LEU A 49 2.23 10.80 -8.59
N ALA A 50 3.07 9.89 -9.08
CA ALA A 50 3.26 9.72 -10.52
C ALA A 50 1.95 9.31 -11.23
N PHE A 51 1.16 8.41 -10.65
CA PHE A 51 -0.16 8.04 -11.17
C PHE A 51 -1.19 9.19 -11.10
N LEU A 52 -1.19 9.99 -10.03
CA LEU A 52 -2.03 11.18 -9.93
C LEU A 52 -1.69 12.20 -11.02
N MET A 53 -0.40 12.47 -11.24
CA MET A 53 0.07 13.37 -12.29
C MET A 53 -0.27 12.84 -13.70
N ASN A 54 -0.35 11.52 -13.86
CA ASN A 54 -0.75 10.88 -15.12
C ASN A 54 -2.27 10.76 -15.31
N GLY A 55 -3.09 11.29 -14.37
CA GLY A 55 -4.56 11.22 -14.45
C GLY A 55 -5.15 9.84 -14.14
N GLU A 56 -4.41 8.97 -13.45
CA GLU A 56 -4.82 7.61 -13.04
C GLU A 56 -5.02 7.53 -11.51
N PRO A 57 -5.98 8.28 -10.89
CA PRO A 57 -6.11 8.36 -9.43
C PRO A 57 -6.65 7.08 -8.76
N GLU A 58 -7.24 6.17 -9.54
CA GLU A 58 -7.93 4.98 -9.02
C GLU A 58 -7.01 4.07 -8.20
N ILE A 59 -5.73 3.93 -8.57
CA ILE A 59 -4.77 3.15 -7.79
C ILE A 59 -4.52 3.77 -6.41
N VAL A 60 -4.43 5.09 -6.32
CA VAL A 60 -4.18 5.80 -5.05
C VAL A 60 -5.42 5.71 -4.16
N LYS A 61 -6.61 5.90 -4.72
CA LYS A 61 -7.88 5.71 -4.01
C LYS A 61 -8.01 4.30 -3.45
N ASN A 62 -7.74 3.29 -4.28
CA ASN A 62 -7.80 1.89 -3.86
C ASN A 62 -6.76 1.59 -2.76
N PHE A 63 -5.53 2.06 -2.92
CA PHE A 63 -4.48 1.95 -1.91
C PHE A 63 -4.93 2.52 -0.55
N ILE A 64 -5.45 3.76 -0.54
CA ILE A 64 -5.92 4.42 0.69
C ILE A 64 -7.07 3.62 1.33
N LEU A 65 -8.07 3.23 0.54
CA LEU A 65 -9.23 2.46 1.05
C LEU A 65 -8.82 1.11 1.65
N LYS A 66 -7.88 0.39 1.01
CA LYS A 66 -7.38 -0.87 1.58
C LYS A 66 -6.61 -0.61 2.86
N THR A 67 -5.76 0.41 2.89
CA THR A 67 -4.94 0.73 4.06
C THR A 67 -5.80 1.16 5.25
N LEU A 68 -6.86 1.96 5.03
CA LEU A 68 -7.86 2.32 6.05
C LEU A 68 -8.64 1.10 6.56
N ARG A 69 -9.00 0.18 5.66
CA ARG A 69 -9.66 -1.06 6.07
C ARG A 69 -8.75 -1.93 6.94
N LEU A 70 -7.46 -1.97 6.64
CA LEU A 70 -6.45 -2.66 7.43
C LEU A 70 -6.20 -1.96 8.78
N GLN A 71 -6.26 -0.63 8.83
CA GLN A 71 -6.19 0.14 10.07
C GLN A 71 -7.33 -0.21 11.05
N SER A 72 -8.53 -0.48 10.49
CA SER A 72 -9.75 -0.86 11.22
C SER A 72 -9.75 -2.31 11.69
N TRP A 73 -8.81 -3.14 11.25
CA TRP A 73 -8.68 -4.51 11.76
C TRP A 73 -8.16 -4.49 13.19
N ARG A 74 -8.83 -5.28 14.04
CA ARG A 74 -8.55 -5.34 15.48
C ARG A 74 -7.24 -6.07 15.74
N LYS A 75 -6.24 -5.32 16.20
CA LYS A 75 -4.86 -5.78 16.40
C LYS A 75 -4.73 -6.57 17.71
N LYS A 76 -4.14 -7.76 17.65
CA LYS A 76 -3.61 -8.47 18.82
C LYS A 76 -2.18 -8.88 18.49
N ILE A 77 -1.23 -8.21 19.13
CA ILE A 77 0.20 -8.54 19.05
C ILE A 77 0.60 -8.93 20.46
N ASP A 78 1.00 -10.19 20.69
CA ASP A 78 1.59 -10.68 21.95
C ASP A 78 0.96 -10.12 23.25
N ARG A 79 -0.38 -10.21 23.36
CA ARG A 79 -1.19 -9.73 24.51
C ARG A 79 -1.31 -8.21 24.70
N PHE A 80 -0.71 -7.42 23.82
CA PHE A 80 -0.90 -5.96 23.76
C PHE A 80 -1.87 -5.59 22.63
N HIS A 81 -2.81 -4.69 22.95
CA HIS A 81 -3.65 -4.05 21.97
C HIS A 81 -2.86 -2.88 21.39
N LEU A 82 -2.45 -2.95 20.12
CA LEU A 82 -1.95 -1.75 19.45
C LEU A 82 -3.05 -0.70 19.43
N GLY A 83 -2.68 0.57 19.58
CA GLY A 83 -3.61 1.69 19.57
C GLY A 83 -4.55 1.65 18.36
N GLU A 84 -5.82 1.99 18.61
CA GLU A 84 -6.77 2.25 17.54
C GLU A 84 -6.17 3.32 16.60
N GLY A 85 -6.16 3.06 15.30
CA GLY A 85 -5.63 4.01 14.31
C GLY A 85 -4.18 3.82 13.84
N VAL A 86 -3.40 2.85 14.35
CA VAL A 86 -2.06 2.59 13.77
C VAL A 86 -2.18 2.10 12.31
N MET A 87 -1.51 2.79 11.38
CA MET A 87 -1.42 2.40 9.98
C MET A 87 -0.44 1.24 9.80
N PRO A 88 -0.68 0.31 8.86
CA PRO A 88 0.30 -0.73 8.55
C PRO A 88 1.55 -0.11 7.91
N ALA A 89 2.71 -0.71 8.14
CA ALA A 89 3.97 -0.34 7.47
C ALA A 89 3.94 -0.81 6.01
N SER A 90 3.39 -2.00 5.80
CA SER A 90 3.24 -2.63 4.50
C SER A 90 2.05 -3.60 4.49
N PHE A 91 1.64 -4.02 3.31
CA PHE A 91 0.69 -5.12 3.16
C PHE A 91 1.03 -6.00 1.97
N LYS A 92 0.54 -7.23 2.01
CA LYS A 92 0.71 -8.24 0.98
C LYS A 92 -0.64 -8.79 0.54
N VAL A 93 -0.76 -9.06 -0.75
CA VAL A 93 -1.87 -9.82 -1.31
C VAL A 93 -1.47 -11.30 -1.35
N LEU A 94 -2.20 -12.14 -0.62
CA LEU A 94 -2.10 -13.59 -0.75
C LEU A 94 -3.21 -14.10 -1.68
N HIS A 95 -2.80 -14.86 -2.68
CA HIS A 95 -3.72 -15.58 -3.56
C HIS A 95 -3.81 -17.04 -3.11
N ASP A 96 -5.01 -17.47 -2.73
CA ASP A 96 -5.31 -18.87 -2.45
C ASP A 96 -5.81 -19.55 -3.74
N PRO A 97 -5.01 -20.43 -4.37
CA PRO A 97 -5.38 -21.08 -5.63
C PRO A 97 -6.50 -22.12 -5.47
N VAL A 98 -6.74 -22.62 -4.25
CA VAL A 98 -7.76 -23.65 -3.98
C VAL A 98 -9.13 -23.01 -3.84
N ARG A 99 -9.19 -21.86 -3.17
CA ARG A 99 -10.45 -21.13 -2.94
C ARG A 99 -10.72 -20.03 -3.97
N ASN A 100 -9.78 -19.80 -4.89
CA ASN A 100 -9.76 -18.67 -5.81
C ASN A 100 -10.06 -17.34 -5.09
N SER A 101 -9.49 -17.19 -3.89
CA SER A 101 -9.78 -16.09 -2.99
C SER A 101 -8.52 -15.33 -2.67
N GLU A 102 -8.62 -14.00 -2.69
CA GLU A 102 -7.52 -13.13 -2.32
C GLU A 102 -7.74 -12.54 -0.94
N THR A 103 -6.67 -12.58 -0.13
CA THR A 103 -6.64 -12.05 1.22
C THR A 103 -5.53 -11.02 1.36
N LEU A 104 -5.82 -9.92 2.05
CA LEU A 104 -4.81 -8.92 2.41
C LEU A 104 -4.24 -9.25 3.79
N ILE A 105 -2.92 -9.29 3.88
CA ILE A 105 -2.19 -9.40 5.14
C ILE A 105 -1.43 -8.10 5.36
N ALA A 106 -1.69 -7.43 6.47
CA ALA A 106 -0.95 -6.24 6.88
C ALA A 106 0.24 -6.63 7.76
N ASP A 107 1.34 -5.92 7.59
CA ASP A 107 2.46 -5.90 8.53
C ASP A 107 2.50 -4.53 9.21
N PHE A 108 2.45 -4.53 10.55
CA PHE A 108 2.48 -3.33 11.38
C PHE A 108 3.88 -3.03 11.95
N GLY A 109 4.92 -3.69 11.41
CA GLY A 109 6.31 -3.57 11.88
C GLY A 109 6.75 -4.76 12.75
N GLU A 110 5.98 -5.85 12.79
CA GLU A 110 6.35 -7.08 13.52
C GLU A 110 7.42 -7.88 12.76
N SER A 111 7.35 -7.89 11.43
CA SER A 111 8.35 -8.57 10.59
C SER A 111 9.52 -7.66 10.20
N ALA A 112 9.49 -6.38 10.60
CA ALA A 112 10.58 -5.46 10.38
C ALA A 112 11.73 -5.75 11.36
N ILE A 113 12.94 -5.95 10.83
CA ILE A 113 14.16 -6.09 11.63
C ILE A 113 14.34 -4.78 12.42
N GLY A 114 13.96 -4.80 13.71
CA GLY A 114 14.03 -3.65 14.61
C GLY A 114 12.72 -3.14 15.22
N ARG A 115 11.54 -3.74 14.91
CA ARG A 115 10.24 -3.37 15.52
C ARG A 115 9.95 -1.86 15.50
N VAL A 116 10.23 -1.19 14.39
CA VAL A 116 10.00 0.25 14.25
C VAL A 116 8.53 0.50 13.95
N ALA A 117 7.84 1.24 14.82
CA ALA A 117 6.46 1.63 14.61
C ALA A 117 6.35 2.57 13.39
N PRO A 118 5.44 2.34 12.44
CA PRO A 118 5.34 3.11 11.20
C PRO A 118 4.60 4.44 11.43
N VAL A 119 5.15 5.31 12.26
CA VAL A 119 4.58 6.65 12.54
C VAL A 119 4.42 7.46 11.25
N ASP A 120 5.36 7.31 10.32
CA ASP A 120 5.36 8.02 9.03
C ASP A 120 4.18 7.62 8.13
N SER A 121 3.69 6.38 8.26
CA SER A 121 2.63 5.87 7.39
C SER A 121 1.28 6.55 7.62
N GLY A 122 1.05 7.08 8.83
CA GLY A 122 -0.09 7.94 9.13
C GLY A 122 0.00 9.30 8.42
N PHE A 123 1.18 9.92 8.43
CA PHE A 123 1.42 11.21 7.78
C PHE A 123 1.22 11.14 6.27
N TRP A 124 1.81 10.13 5.62
CA TRP A 124 1.68 9.94 4.18
C TRP A 124 0.25 9.57 3.75
N GLY A 125 -0.46 8.79 4.56
CA GLY A 125 -1.87 8.48 4.33
C GLY A 125 -2.75 9.73 4.28
N SER A 126 -2.59 10.63 5.24
CA SER A 126 -3.31 11.92 5.27
C SER A 126 -2.95 12.80 4.06
N TYR A 127 -1.67 12.87 3.69
CA TYR A 127 -1.21 13.65 2.54
C TYR A 127 -1.80 13.16 1.21
N CYS A 128 -1.77 11.85 0.97
CA CYS A 128 -2.38 11.26 -0.23
C CYS A 128 -3.90 11.45 -0.25
N PHE A 129 -4.57 11.35 0.90
CA PHE A 129 -6.01 11.58 1.00
C PHE A 129 -6.39 12.99 0.55
N GLU A 130 -5.71 14.01 1.07
CA GLU A 130 -5.93 15.42 0.74
C GLU A 130 -5.74 15.69 -0.77
N HIS A 131 -4.75 15.06 -1.40
CA HIS A 131 -4.46 15.25 -2.83
C HIS A 131 -5.33 14.39 -3.76
N THR A 132 -6.04 13.39 -3.22
CA THR A 132 -7.09 12.67 -3.97
C THR A 132 -8.46 13.36 -3.90
N GLN A 133 -8.68 14.23 -2.92
CA GLN A 133 -9.83 15.11 -2.89
C GLN A 133 -9.53 16.34 -3.76
N ASN A 134 -10.02 16.30 -4.99
CA ASN A 134 -9.93 17.43 -5.91
C ASN A 134 -10.50 18.70 -5.23
N PRO A 135 -9.75 19.82 -5.10
CA PRO A 135 -10.26 21.05 -4.50
C PRO A 135 -11.29 21.80 -5.37
N LEU A 136 -11.87 21.14 -6.38
CA LEU A 136 -12.77 21.74 -7.37
C LEU A 136 -14.26 21.39 -7.19
N GLU A 137 -14.65 20.65 -6.15
CA GLU A 137 -16.06 20.29 -5.89
C GLU A 137 -16.75 21.06 -4.75
N THR A 138 -16.22 22.22 -4.31
CA THR A 138 -16.84 23.07 -3.27
C THR A 138 -17.27 24.47 -3.72
N LEU A 139 -17.59 24.62 -5.00
CA LEU A 139 -18.34 25.78 -5.51
C LEU A 139 -19.52 25.31 -6.34
N HIS A 140 -20.64 25.01 -5.67
CA HIS A 140 -22.00 25.25 -6.16
C HIS A 140 -23.01 25.14 -5.01
#